data_AF-A0A3D0X5H3-F1
#
_entry.id   AF-A0A3D0X5H3-F1
#
_cell.length_a   1.000
_cell.length_b   1.000
_cell.length_c   1.000
_cell.angle_alpha   90.00
_cell.angle_beta   90.00
_cell.angle_gamma   90.00
#
_symmetry.space_group_name_H-M   'P 1'
#
loop_
_entity.id
_entity.type
_entity.pdbx_description
1 polymer ?
#
loop_
_entity_poly.entity_id
_entity_poly.type
_entity_poly.pdbx_seq_one_letter_code
_entity_poly.pdbx_strand_id
1 'polypeptide(L)'
;MDYENSSEADVAYHILSEEGNTMHYKELVLKVIELKHKPVQSLAAAISEVYTLINMDSRFHYEGENQWGLTEWNPPETKRTHAASRASSGAAKNKRRNESMFESIQE
;
A
#
# COMPACT_ATOMS: atom_id res chain seq x y z
N MET A 1 2.52 -8.88 -16.18
CA MET A 1 1.30 -8.06 -16.04
C MET A 1 1.04 -7.36 -17.37
N ASP A 2 -0.20 -7.19 -17.80
CA ASP A 2 -0.53 -6.27 -18.90
C ASP A 2 -0.84 -4.88 -18.31
N TYR A 3 0.19 -4.03 -18.21
CA TYR A 3 0.11 -2.75 -17.49
C TYR A 3 -0.78 -1.71 -18.19
N GLU A 4 -0.92 -1.78 -19.51
CA GLU A 4 -1.71 -0.81 -20.28
C GLU A 4 -3.21 -0.96 -20.02
N ASN A 5 -3.68 -2.21 -19.89
CA ASN A 5 -5.09 -2.56 -19.67
C ASN A 5 -5.48 -2.74 -18.20
N SER A 6 -4.53 -2.81 -17.27
CA SER A 6 -4.81 -2.92 -15.84
C SER A 6 -5.23 -1.58 -15.23
N SER A 7 -5.96 -1.57 -14.11
CA SER A 7 -6.23 -0.31 -13.40
C SER A 7 -4.96 0.25 -12.75
N GLU A 8 -4.90 1.55 -12.50
CA GLU A 8 -3.79 2.23 -11.83
C GLU A 8 -3.52 1.63 -10.45
N ALA A 9 -4.57 1.24 -9.72
CA ALA A 9 -4.47 0.55 -8.45
C ALA A 9 -3.91 -0.87 -8.61
N ASP A 10 -4.27 -1.62 -9.66
CA ASP A 10 -3.69 -2.95 -9.88
C ASP A 10 -2.20 -2.88 -10.23
N VAL A 11 -1.78 -1.86 -10.98
CA VAL A 11 -0.37 -1.60 -11.25
C VAL A 11 0.37 -1.24 -9.95
N ALA A 12 -0.21 -0.36 -9.13
CA ALA A 12 0.37 0.02 -7.83
C ALA A 12 0.50 -1.20 -6.89
N TYR A 13 -0.52 -2.06 -6.85
CA TYR A 13 -0.49 -3.30 -6.08
C TYR A 13 0.66 -4.19 -6.54
N HIS A 14 0.77 -4.40 -7.86
CA HIS A 14 1.84 -5.23 -8.42
C HIS A 14 3.24 -4.68 -8.12
N ILE A 15 3.45 -3.36 -8.25
CA ILE A 15 4.73 -2.71 -7.90
C ILE A 15 5.12 -3.01 -6.45
N LEU A 16 4.19 -2.81 -5.51
CA LEU A 16 4.44 -3.07 -4.10
C LEU A 16 4.67 -4.55 -3.84
N SER A 17 3.87 -5.45 -4.44
CA SER A 17 4.03 -6.90 -4.30
C SER A 17 5.39 -7.40 -4.83
N GLU A 18 5.91 -6.83 -5.92
CA GLU A 18 7.23 -7.18 -6.46
C GLU A 18 8.37 -6.64 -5.59
N GLU A 19 8.25 -5.42 -5.07
CA GLU A 19 9.24 -4.79 -4.19
C GLU A 19 9.30 -5.47 -2.80
N GLY A 20 8.15 -5.92 -2.29
CA GLY A 20 8.02 -6.60 -0.99
C GLY A 20 8.27 -5.72 0.23
N ASN A 21 8.30 -4.39 0.06
CA ASN A 21 8.48 -3.42 1.12
C ASN A 21 7.67 -2.13 0.84
N THR A 22 7.55 -1.27 1.85
CA THR A 22 6.83 0.00 1.71
C THR A 22 7.58 0.98 0.82
N MET A 23 6.83 1.75 0.04
CA MET A 23 7.37 2.75 -0.89
C MET A 23 6.82 4.14 -0.63
N HIS A 24 7.65 5.16 -0.86
CA HIS A 24 7.19 6.54 -0.71
C HIS A 24 6.12 6.82 -1.75
N TYR A 25 5.00 7.39 -1.30
CA TYR A 25 3.80 7.52 -2.11
C TYR A 25 4.03 8.21 -3.46
N LYS A 26 4.83 9.28 -3.46
CA LYS A 26 5.20 10.01 -4.67
C LYS A 26 5.91 9.11 -5.69
N GLU A 27 6.80 8.24 -5.21
CA GLU A 27 7.54 7.32 -6.08
C GLU A 27 6.62 6.24 -6.64
N LEU A 28 5.72 5.70 -5.81
CA LEU A 28 4.71 4.74 -6.23
C LEU A 28 3.84 5.31 -7.37
N VAL A 29 3.30 6.53 -7.20
CA VAL A 29 2.48 7.19 -8.22
C VAL A 29 3.24 7.40 -9.52
N LEU A 30 4.50 7.86 -9.44
CA LEU A 30 5.31 8.07 -10.65
C LEU A 30 5.61 6.76 -11.38
N LYS A 31 5.98 5.69 -10.65
CA LYS A 31 6.19 4.36 -11.25
C LYS A 31 4.94 3.84 -11.95
N VAL A 32 3.75 4.03 -11.36
CA VAL A 32 2.48 3.66 -12.02
C VAL A 32 2.31 4.39 -13.35
N ILE A 33 2.51 5.70 -13.37
CA ILE A 33 2.38 6.51 -14.59
C ILE A 33 3.38 6.06 -15.66
N GLU A 34 4.62 5.80 -15.26
CA GLU A 34 5.67 5.31 -16.16
C GLU A 34 5.32 3.96 -16.78
N LEU A 35 4.89 2.98 -15.97
CA LEU A 35 4.57 1.63 -16.44
C LEU A 35 3.31 1.56 -17.32
N LYS A 36 2.33 2.44 -17.12
CA LYS A 36 1.12 2.44 -17.93
C LYS A 36 1.31 2.99 -19.33
N HIS A 37 2.40 3.73 -19.58
CA HIS A 37 2.74 4.35 -20.87
C HIS A 37 1.58 5.10 -21.54
N LYS A 38 0.61 5.59 -20.76
CA LYS A 38 -0.56 6.30 -21.30
C LYS A 38 -0.13 7.70 -21.76
N PRO A 39 -0.53 8.15 -22.95
CA PRO A 39 -0.35 9.54 -23.35
C PRO A 39 -1.21 10.43 -22.45
N VAL A 40 -0.57 11.04 -21.45
CA VAL A 40 -1.24 11.96 -20.53
C VAL A 40 -1.18 13.37 -21.07
N GLN A 41 -2.33 14.04 -21.17
CA GLN A 41 -2.39 15.44 -21.58
C GLN A 41 -1.73 16.36 -20.55
N SER A 42 -1.74 15.94 -19.29
CA SER A 42 -1.10 16.63 -18.17
C SER A 42 -0.61 15.62 -17.14
N LEU A 43 0.67 15.71 -16.77
CA LEU A 43 1.25 14.90 -15.71
C LEU A 43 0.54 15.15 -14.37
N ALA A 44 0.13 16.39 -14.09
CA ALA A 44 -0.59 16.72 -12.86
C ALA A 44 -1.96 16.03 -12.79
N ALA A 45 -2.67 15.93 -13.92
CA ALA A 45 -3.95 15.21 -13.98
C ALA A 45 -3.75 13.72 -13.73
N ALA A 46 -2.72 13.12 -14.33
CA ALA A 46 -2.38 11.71 -14.13
C ALA A 46 -2.01 11.40 -12.67
N ILE A 47 -1.22 12.28 -12.04
CA ILE A 47 -0.87 12.16 -10.61
C ILE A 47 -2.14 12.18 -9.76
N SER A 48 -3.07 13.12 -10.00
CA SER A 48 -4.31 13.23 -9.23
C SER A 48 -5.25 12.04 -9.42
N GLU A 49 -5.31 11.49 -10.63
CA GLU A 49 -6.11 10.29 -10.95
C GLU A 49 -5.56 9.06 -10.21
N VAL A 50 -4.27 8.75 -10.39
CA VAL A 50 -3.61 7.66 -9.69
C VAL A 50 -3.72 7.86 -8.18
N TYR A 51 -3.57 9.10 -7.71
CA TYR A 51 -3.71 9.42 -6.30
C TYR A 51 -5.07 9.00 -5.75
N THR A 52 -6.13 9.37 -6.46
CA THR A 52 -7.51 9.09 -6.04
C THR A 52 -7.76 7.60 -6.02
N LEU A 53 -7.31 6.88 -7.06
CA LEU A 53 -7.53 5.43 -7.18
C LEU A 53 -6.80 4.65 -6.08
N ILE A 54 -5.55 4.99 -5.74
CA ILE A 54 -4.81 4.34 -4.65
C ILE A 54 -5.47 4.64 -3.29
N ASN A 55 -5.86 5.89 -3.02
CA ASN A 55 -6.47 6.25 -1.74
C ASN A 55 -7.86 5.63 -1.53
N MET A 56 -8.60 5.31 -2.60
CA MET A 56 -9.90 4.66 -2.50
C MET A 56 -9.81 3.13 -2.44
N ASP A 57 -8.63 2.55 -2.61
CA ASP A 57 -8.43 1.11 -2.65
C ASP A 57 -7.94 0.57 -1.29
N SER A 58 -8.74 -0.32 -0.70
CA SER A 58 -8.49 -0.88 0.63
C SER A 58 -7.33 -1.88 0.71
N ARG A 59 -6.72 -2.25 -0.43
CA ARG A 59 -5.50 -3.08 -0.45
C ARG A 59 -4.28 -2.32 0.02
N PHE A 60 -4.31 -0.99 -0.01
CA PHE A 60 -3.18 -0.15 0.41
C PHE A 60 -3.39 0.36 1.83
N HIS A 61 -2.31 0.48 2.59
CA HIS A 61 -2.33 1.21 3.85
C HIS A 61 -1.14 2.16 3.95
N TYR A 62 -1.37 3.22 4.71
CA TYR A 62 -0.34 4.15 5.13
C TYR A 62 0.43 3.56 6.32
N GLU A 63 1.76 3.57 6.26
CA GLU A 63 2.64 3.05 7.32
C GLU A 63 3.31 4.17 8.14
N GLY A 64 3.16 5.43 7.71
CA GLY A 64 3.85 6.58 8.31
C GLY A 64 4.81 7.26 7.33
N GLU A 65 5.11 8.53 7.55
CA GLU A 65 6.13 9.28 6.78
C GLU A 65 5.94 9.22 5.24
N ASN A 66 4.69 9.25 4.77
CA ASN A 66 4.33 9.07 3.35
C ASN A 66 4.72 7.71 2.74
N GLN A 67 5.02 6.71 3.56
CA GLN A 67 5.23 5.34 3.13
C GLN A 67 3.91 4.59 3.02
N TRP A 68 3.76 3.86 1.93
CA TRP A 68 2.59 3.03 1.64
C TRP A 68 2.98 1.59 1.40
N GLY A 69 2.15 0.69 1.89
CA GLY A 69 2.33 -0.75 1.76
C GLY A 69 1.01 -1.47 1.50
N LEU A 70 1.07 -2.79 1.40
CA LEU A 70 -0.10 -3.64 1.20
C LEU A 70 -0.66 -4.11 2.54
N THR A 71 -1.98 -4.07 2.68
CA THR A 71 -2.67 -4.50 3.92
C THR A 71 -2.41 -5.97 4.25
N GLU A 72 -2.13 -6.80 3.24
CA GLU A 72 -1.77 -8.21 3.42
C GLU A 72 -0.43 -8.44 4.14
N TRP A 73 0.47 -7.46 4.14
CA TRP A 73 1.76 -7.54 4.85
C TRP A 73 1.61 -7.43 6.36
N ASN A 74 0.50 -6.85 6.82
CA ASN A 74 0.18 -6.72 8.22
C ASN A 74 -1.18 -7.37 8.52
N PRO A 75 -1.24 -8.72 8.50
CA PRO A 75 -2.49 -9.42 8.80
C PRO A 75 -2.99 -8.98 10.18
N PRO A 76 -4.29 -8.65 10.32
CA PRO A 76 -4.84 -8.27 11.61
C PRO A 76 -4.51 -9.36 12.61
N GLU A 77 -3.95 -8.97 13.76
CA GLU A 77 -3.61 -9.89 14.84
C GLU A 77 -4.87 -10.70 15.17
N THR A 78 -4.96 -11.92 14.64
CA THR A 78 -6.04 -12.82 14.98
C THR A 78 -5.88 -13.01 16.48
N LYS A 79 -6.88 -12.58 17.26
CA LYS A 79 -6.94 -12.85 18.70
C LYS A 79 -6.90 -14.37 18.85
N ARG A 80 -5.69 -14.92 18.97
CA ARG A 80 -5.38 -16.32 19.12
C ARG A 80 -5.94 -16.75 20.46
N THR A 81 -7.14 -17.32 20.48
CA THR A 81 -7.46 -18.30 21.51
C THR A 81 -6.56 -19.52 21.26
N HIS A 82 -5.81 -19.88 22.31
CA HIS A 82 -4.74 -20.88 22.36
C HIS A 82 -4.93 -22.13 21.49
N ALA A 83 -3.98 -22.40 20.58
CA ALA A 83 -3.42 -23.74 20.36
C ALA A 83 -2.12 -23.71 19.54
N ALA A 84 -1.04 -24.14 20.20
CA ALA A 84 0.14 -24.86 19.68
C ALA A 84 0.93 -24.36 18.44
N SER A 85 2.10 -23.77 18.73
CA SER A 85 3.44 -24.11 18.21
C SER A 85 3.67 -24.43 16.72
N ARG A 86 4.49 -23.62 16.03
CA ARG A 86 5.89 -23.94 15.66
C ARG A 86 6.50 -22.88 14.71
N ALA A 87 7.69 -22.44 15.12
CA ALA A 87 8.80 -21.76 14.44
C ALA A 87 8.72 -21.37 12.95
N SER A 88 9.06 -20.11 12.65
CA SER A 88 10.22 -19.75 11.82
C SER A 88 10.58 -18.26 11.97
N SER A 89 11.89 -18.02 12.05
CA SER A 89 12.63 -16.80 12.36
C SER A 89 12.80 -15.82 11.18
N GLY A 90 12.74 -14.51 11.46
CA GLY A 90 13.22 -13.42 10.61
C GLY A 90 12.89 -12.03 11.19
N ALA A 91 13.90 -11.20 11.45
CA ALA A 91 13.86 -9.87 12.10
C ALA A 91 13.03 -8.82 11.29
N ALA A 92 12.51 -7.70 11.82
CA ALA A 92 12.91 -6.86 12.95
C ALA A 92 11.70 -6.15 13.60
N LYS A 93 11.87 -5.82 14.89
CA LYS A 93 10.92 -5.12 15.76
C LYS A 93 10.79 -3.64 15.36
N ASN A 94 9.56 -3.13 15.27
CA ASN A 94 9.20 -1.97 16.08
C ASN A 94 7.74 -2.06 16.55
N LYS A 95 7.58 -2.05 17.87
CA LYS A 95 6.33 -2.19 18.60
C LYS A 95 5.75 -0.78 18.80
N ARG A 96 4.42 -0.69 18.82
CA ARG A 96 3.56 0.32 19.50
C ARG A 96 3.00 1.46 18.63
N ARG A 97 1.74 1.29 18.18
CA ARG A 97 0.57 2.14 18.54
C ARG A 97 -0.57 1.91 17.54
N ASN A 98 -1.49 1.00 17.82
CA ASN A 98 -2.75 0.92 17.06
C ASN A 98 -3.97 0.79 17.97
N GLU A 99 -4.06 1.60 19.03
CA GLU A 99 -5.31 1.71 19.80
C GLU A 99 -5.85 3.15 19.89
N SER A 100 -5.24 4.15 19.22
CA SER A 100 -5.73 5.55 19.34
C SER A 100 -6.04 6.29 18.04
N MET A 101 -6.05 5.65 16.86
CA MET A 101 -6.24 6.36 15.58
C MET A 101 -7.61 6.12 14.90
N PHE A 102 -8.52 5.40 15.54
CA PHE A 102 -9.92 5.34 15.08
C PHE A 102 -10.80 6.43 15.70
N GLU A 103 -10.32 7.17 16.70
CA GLU A 103 -11.11 8.19 17.41
C GLU A 103 -10.93 9.63 16.86
N SER A 104 -9.93 9.89 16.01
CA SER A 104 -9.63 11.25 15.54
C SER A 104 -10.10 11.58 14.12
N ILE A 105 -10.92 10.72 13.50
CA ILE A 105 -11.47 10.96 12.15
C ILE A 105 -12.93 11.48 12.22
N GLN A 106 -13.49 11.67 13.42
CA GLN A 106 -14.76 12.37 13.62
C GLN A 106 -14.62 13.52 14.63
N GLU A 107 -13.88 14.57 14.29
CA GLU A 107 -14.13 15.93 14.79
C GLU A 107 -13.87 16.97 13.70
#